data_AF-A0A0F9A4Y3-F1
#
_entry.id   AF-A0A0F9A4Y3-F1
#
_cell.length_a   1.000
_cell.length_b   1.000
_cell.length_c   1.000
_cell.angle_alpha   90.00
_cell.angle_beta   90.00
_cell.angle_gamma   90.00
#
_symmetry.space_group_name_H-M   'P 1'
#
loop_
_entity.id
_entity.type
_entity.pdbx_description
1 polymer ?
#
loop_
_entity_poly.entity_id
_entity_poly.type
_entity_poly.pdbx_seq_one_letter_code
_entity_poly.pdbx_strand_id
1 'polypeptide(L)'
;MPICALMRDLRGMGEGNALAARSRRPAAKALFDTAQAIYRAAFGQPDGRITASYELIFLTGWAPADSQPKPLRPGSASARLAEALGTAELPANDPATPRHD
;
A
#
# COMPACT_ATOMS: atom_id res chain seq x y z
N MET A 1 -4.21 30.34 -3.79
CA MET A 1 -4.93 29.34 -2.97
C MET A 1 -4.39 29.37 -1.55
N PRO A 2 -5.22 29.67 -0.53
CA PRO A 2 -4.80 29.74 0.87
C PRO A 2 -4.59 28.33 1.45
N ILE A 3 -3.83 28.23 2.55
CA ILE A 3 -3.54 26.94 3.22
C ILE A 3 -4.83 26.18 3.57
N CYS A 4 -5.92 26.88 3.88
CA CYS A 4 -7.21 26.28 4.21
C CYS A 4 -7.83 25.47 3.06
N ALA A 5 -7.58 25.86 1.81
CA ALA A 5 -8.06 25.11 0.66
C ALA A 5 -7.25 23.81 0.49
N LEU A 6 -5.93 23.86 0.69
CA LEU A 6 -5.08 22.66 0.69
C LEU A 6 -5.53 21.67 1.79
N MET A 7 -5.85 22.18 2.98
CA MET A 7 -6.38 21.35 4.07
C MET A 7 -7.75 20.74 3.75
N ARG A 8 -8.57 21.41 2.93
CA ARG A 8 -9.85 20.87 2.46
C ARG A 8 -9.63 19.74 1.45
N ASP A 9 -8.70 19.92 0.52
CA ASP A 9 -8.37 18.91 -0.48
C ASP A 9 -7.81 17.65 0.19
N LEU A 10 -6.86 17.80 1.13
CA LEU A 10 -6.35 16.69 1.95
C LEU A 10 -7.46 15.94 2.68
N ARG A 11 -8.44 16.66 3.25
CA ARG A 11 -9.60 16.02 3.89
C ARG A 11 -10.46 15.26 2.88
N GLY A 12 -10.68 15.82 1.70
CA GLY A 12 -11.41 15.17 0.61
C GLY A 12 -10.71 13.92 0.08
N MET A 13 -9.37 13.92 0.08
CA MET A 13 -8.54 12.77 -0.29
C MET A 13 -8.53 11.66 0.77
N GLY A 14 -9.14 11.88 1.94
CA GLY A 14 -9.08 10.93 3.05
C GLY A 14 -7.78 11.00 3.85
N GLU A 15 -6.89 11.96 3.55
CA GLU A 15 -5.60 12.19 4.21
C GLU A 15 -5.75 12.88 5.59
N GLY A 16 -6.89 12.66 6.24
CA GLY A 16 -7.15 13.09 7.61
C GLY A 16 -6.35 12.23 8.60
N ASN A 17 -5.03 12.42 8.66
CA ASN A 17 -4.07 11.86 9.61
C ASN A 17 -4.55 10.61 10.40
N ALA A 18 -4.33 9.43 9.83
CA ALA A 18 -4.58 8.13 10.46
C ALA A 18 -3.45 7.68 11.41
N LEU A 19 -2.49 8.56 11.74
CA LEU A 19 -1.35 8.20 12.59
C LEU A 19 -1.77 8.04 14.04
N ALA A 20 -1.23 7.01 14.69
CA ALA A 20 -1.40 6.78 16.13
C ALA A 20 -0.93 7.98 16.97
N ALA A 21 0.09 8.70 16.51
CA ALA A 21 0.68 9.87 17.17
C ALA A 21 -0.05 11.19 16.87
N ARG A 22 -1.24 11.16 16.26
CA ARG A 22 -1.95 12.40 15.92
C ARG A 22 -2.27 13.24 17.16
N SER A 23 -2.14 14.56 17.04
CA SER A 23 -2.68 15.46 18.05
C SER A 23 -4.21 15.32 18.10
N ARG A 24 -4.75 15.08 19.29
CA ARG A 24 -6.21 15.04 19.53
C ARG A 24 -6.79 16.41 19.88
N ARG A 25 -5.94 17.44 20.01
CA ARG A 25 -6.37 18.81 20.32
C ARG A 25 -6.69 19.56 19.03
N PRO A 26 -7.78 20.35 19.00
CA PRO A 26 -8.03 21.26 17.89
C PRO A 26 -6.83 22.19 17.64
N ALA A 27 -6.46 22.38 16.37
CA ALA A 27 -5.39 23.29 16.01
C ALA A 27 -5.82 24.74 16.26
N ALA A 28 -4.94 25.54 16.86
CA ALA A 28 -5.15 26.97 17.03
C ALA A 28 -5.01 27.69 15.68
N LYS A 29 -5.68 28.84 15.52
CA LYS A 29 -5.59 29.67 14.30
C LYS A 29 -4.13 29.99 13.91
N ALA A 30 -3.30 30.32 14.90
CA ALA A 30 -1.90 30.68 14.70
C ALA A 30 -1.09 29.61 13.97
N LEU A 31 -1.44 28.32 14.15
CA LEU A 31 -0.78 27.22 13.44
C LEU A 31 -0.96 27.37 11.92
N PHE A 32 -2.18 27.68 11.48
CA PHE A 32 -2.48 27.82 10.05
C PHE A 32 -1.88 29.09 9.45
N ASP A 33 -1.86 30.19 10.21
CA ASP A 33 -1.23 31.44 9.76
C ASP A 33 0.28 31.24 9.52
N THR A 34 0.97 30.61 10.48
CA THR A 34 2.40 30.27 10.36
C THR A 34 2.66 29.29 9.24
N ALA A 35 1.85 28.23 9.13
CA ALA A 35 1.97 27.26 8.04
C ALA A 35 1.79 27.93 6.67
N GLN A 36 0.83 28.84 6.54
CA GLN A 36 0.62 29.58 5.30
C GLN A 36 1.83 30.44 4.92
N ALA A 37 2.42 31.16 5.88
CA ALA A 37 3.59 31.99 5.62
C ALA A 37 4.77 31.15 5.11
N ILE A 38 5.08 30.07 5.82
CA ILE A 38 6.18 29.15 5.45
C ILE A 38 5.92 28.53 4.07
N TYR A 39 4.71 28.00 3.84
CA TYR A 39 4.41 27.28 2.61
C TYR A 39 4.37 28.20 1.38
N ARG A 40 3.86 29.43 1.53
CA ARG A 40 3.91 30.44 0.46
C ARG A 40 5.33 30.86 0.11
N ALA A 41 6.21 31.00 1.11
CA ALA A 41 7.61 31.36 0.87
C ALA A 41 8.34 30.26 0.08
N ALA A 42 8.03 28.99 0.35
CA ALA A 42 8.67 27.85 -0.30
C ALA A 42 8.05 27.48 -1.67
N PHE A 43 6.72 27.58 -1.82
CA PHE A 43 5.98 27.00 -2.96
C PHE A 43 4.97 27.95 -3.60
N GLY A 44 5.04 29.25 -3.28
CA GLY A 44 4.16 30.27 -3.85
C GLY A 44 4.36 30.45 -5.35
N GLN A 45 3.26 30.67 -6.06
CA GLN A 45 3.24 30.98 -7.50
C GLN A 45 2.84 32.46 -7.72
N PRO A 46 3.23 33.06 -8.87
CA PRO A 46 2.94 34.47 -9.17
C PRO A 46 1.45 34.85 -9.15
N ASP A 47 0.56 33.89 -9.42
CA ASP A 47 -0.89 34.03 -9.37
C ASP A 47 -1.48 33.88 -7.95
N GLY A 48 -0.62 33.76 -6.93
CA GLY A 48 -1.01 33.60 -5.54
C GLY A 48 -1.46 32.18 -5.17
N ARG A 49 -1.26 31.18 -6.05
CA ARG A 49 -1.41 29.75 -5.75
C ARG A 49 -0.19 29.21 -5.00
N ILE A 50 -0.35 27.99 -4.48
CA ILE A 50 0.72 27.20 -3.87
C ILE A 50 0.80 25.88 -4.62
N THR A 51 2.00 25.41 -4.92
CA THR A 51 2.22 24.07 -5.48
C THR A 51 2.21 23.05 -4.36
N ALA A 52 1.45 21.97 -4.51
CA ALA A 52 1.47 20.82 -3.61
C ALA A 52 1.67 19.54 -4.44
N SER A 53 2.59 18.69 -3.97
CA SER A 53 2.91 17.40 -4.61
C SER A 53 2.56 16.27 -3.63
N TYR A 54 2.05 15.16 -4.16
CA TYR A 54 1.63 14.01 -3.37
C TYR A 54 2.22 12.73 -3.97
N GLU A 55 2.60 11.81 -3.10
CA GLU A 55 2.95 10.44 -3.47
C GLU A 55 1.89 9.51 -2.90
N LEU A 56 1.36 8.62 -3.74
CA LEU A 56 0.25 7.74 -3.39
C LEU A 56 0.73 6.29 -3.50
N ILE A 57 0.55 5.52 -2.43
CA ILE A 57 0.82 4.09 -2.40
C ILE A 57 -0.52 3.36 -2.42
N PHE A 58 -0.73 2.49 -3.40
CA PHE A 58 -1.93 1.68 -3.53
C PHE A 58 -1.59 0.21 -3.29
N LEU A 59 -2.39 -0.46 -2.47
CA LEU A 59 -2.32 -1.90 -2.27
C LEU A 59 -3.65 -2.51 -2.68
N THR A 60 -3.60 -3.46 -3.61
CA THR A 60 -4.75 -4.27 -4.02
C THR A 60 -4.49 -5.70 -3.58
N GLY A 61 -5.48 -6.34 -2.97
CA GLY A 61 -5.41 -7.73 -2.57
C GLY A 61 -6.74 -8.43 -2.80
N TRP A 62 -6.68 -9.75 -2.99
CA TRP A 62 -7.84 -10.62 -3.09
C TRP A 62 -7.81 -11.62 -1.95
N ALA A 63 -8.95 -11.84 -1.33
CA ALA A 63 -9.12 -12.95 -0.41
C ALA A 63 -9.19 -14.26 -1.20
N PRO A 64 -8.61 -15.36 -0.71
CA PRO A 64 -8.83 -16.67 -1.30
C PRO A 64 -10.32 -17.01 -1.29
N ALA A 65 -10.81 -17.59 -2.39
CA ALA A 65 -12.18 -18.08 -2.45
C ALA A 65 -12.33 -19.36 -1.64
N ASP A 66 -13.50 -19.61 -1.04
CA ASP A 66 -13.78 -20.87 -0.36
C ASP A 66 -13.66 -22.10 -1.29
N SER A 67 -13.86 -21.88 -2.60
CA SER A 67 -13.70 -22.89 -3.65
C SER A 67 -12.24 -23.11 -4.07
N GLN A 68 -11.27 -22.44 -3.46
CA GLN A 68 -9.86 -22.58 -3.81
C GLN A 68 -9.34 -23.98 -3.42
N PRO A 69 -8.76 -24.74 -4.37
CA PRO A 69 -8.14 -26.03 -4.06
C PRO A 69 -7.04 -25.86 -3.01
N LYS A 70 -7.10 -26.66 -1.95
CA LYS A 70 -6.04 -26.71 -0.94
C LYS A 70 -4.94 -27.67 -1.39
N PRO A 71 -3.65 -27.32 -1.20
CA PRO A 71 -2.57 -28.24 -1.49
C PRO A 71 -2.75 -29.53 -0.66
N LEU A 72 -2.50 -30.68 -1.31
CA LEU A 72 -2.50 -31.97 -0.64
C LEU A 72 -1.23 -32.12 0.22
N ARG A 73 -1.25 -33.08 1.16
CA ARG A 73 -0.07 -33.37 1.98
C ARG A 73 1.09 -33.83 1.09
N PRO A 74 2.33 -33.34 1.32
CA PRO A 74 3.50 -33.86 0.61
C PRO A 74 3.55 -35.40 0.66
N GLY A 75 3.77 -36.05 -0.48
CA GLY A 75 3.77 -37.51 -0.59
C GLY A 75 2.41 -38.19 -0.76
N SER A 76 1.29 -37.46 -0.77
CA SER A 76 -0.05 -38.04 -1.01
C SER A 76 -0.47 -38.07 -2.49
N ALA A 77 0.48 -37.94 -3.42
CA ALA A 77 0.21 -38.03 -4.85
C ALA A 77 -0.13 -39.47 -5.22
N SER A 78 -1.34 -39.71 -5.74
CA SER A 78 -1.79 -41.03 -6.22
C SER A 78 -1.42 -41.30 -7.69
N ALA A 79 -1.09 -40.25 -8.44
CA ALA A 79 -0.67 -40.32 -9.85
C ALA A 79 0.62 -39.52 -10.06
N ARG A 80 1.46 -39.97 -11.00
CA ARG A 80 2.71 -39.28 -11.33
C ARG A 80 2.44 -38.15 -12.32
N LEU A 81 3.06 -36.99 -12.10
CA LEU A 81 2.93 -35.84 -13.01
C LEU A 81 3.51 -36.15 -14.39
N ALA A 82 4.60 -36.91 -14.47
CA ALA A 82 5.19 -37.35 -15.73
C ALA A 82 4.23 -38.16 -16.61
N GLU A 83 3.38 -38.98 -16.00
CA GLU A 83 2.37 -39.75 -16.71
C GLU A 83 1.28 -38.84 -17.28
N ALA A 84 0.82 -37.85 -16.50
CA ALA A 84 -0.16 -36.86 -16.96
C ALA A 84 0.38 -35.95 -18.08
N LEU A 85 1.68 -35.67 -18.07
CA LEU A 85 2.35 -34.80 -19.04
C LEU A 85 2.99 -35.56 -20.22
N GLY A 86 2.97 -36.90 -20.22
CA GLY A 86 3.57 -37.73 -21.26
C GLY A 86 5.10 -37.57 -21.38
N THR A 87 5.79 -37.26 -20.28
CA THR A 87 7.25 -37.00 -20.26
C THR A 87 7.98 -37.96 -19.34
N ALA A 88 9.30 -38.13 -19.54
CA ALA A 88 10.16 -38.85 -18.60
C ALA A 88 10.57 -37.94 -17.43
N GLU A 89 10.60 -38.48 -16.21
CA GLU A 89 11.14 -37.76 -15.04
C GLU A 89 12.66 -37.73 -15.09
N LEU A 90 13.23 -36.54 -14.85
CA LEU A 90 14.66 -36.34 -14.66
C LEU A 90 14.94 -36.25 -13.16
N PRO A 91 16.02 -36.88 -12.64
CA PRO A 91 16.37 -36.79 -11.23
C PRO A 91 16.67 -35.33 -10.86
N ALA A 92 16.00 -34.83 -9.83
CA ALA A 92 16.36 -33.58 -9.21
C ALA A 92 17.64 -33.80 -8.39
N ASN A 93 18.76 -33.23 -8.84
CA ASN A 93 20.06 -33.34 -8.14
C ASN A 93 20.16 -32.47 -6.87
N ASP A 94 19.02 -32.01 -6.32
CA ASP A 94 18.98 -31.14 -5.16
C ASP A 94 17.96 -31.70 -4.14
N PRO A 95 18.35 -32.01 -2.89
CA PRO A 95 17.39 -32.44 -1.88
C PRO A 95 16.44 -31.27 -1.57
N ALA A 96 15.18 -31.40 -1.97
CA ALA A 96 14.15 -30.42 -1.63
C ALA A 96 14.02 -30.32 -0.10
N THR A 97 14.51 -29.22 0.48
CA THR A 97 14.34 -28.91 1.89
C THR A 97 12.85 -28.74 2.17
N PRO A 98 12.24 -29.53 3.08
CA PRO A 98 10.84 -29.34 3.44
C PRO A 98 10.69 -27.96 4.07
N ARG A 99 9.96 -27.05 3.42
CA ARG A 99 9.60 -25.77 4.02
C ARG A 99 8.43 -26.03 4.96
N HIS A 100 8.67 -25.84 6.25
CA HIS A 100 7.63 -25.85 7.28
C HIS A 100 7.14 -24.41 7.44
N ASP A 101 6.08 -24.07 6.71
CA ASP A 101 5.26 -22.87 6.92
C ASP A 101 3.89 -23.23 7.52
#